data_AF-A0A924NH71-F1
#
_entry.id   AF-A0A924NH71-F1
#
_cell.length_a   1.000
_cell.length_b   1.000
_cell.length_c   1.000
_cell.angle_alpha   90.00
_cell.angle_beta   90.00
_cell.angle_gamma   90.00
#
_symmetry.space_group_name_H-M   'P 1'
#
loop_
_entity.id
_entity.type
_entity.pdbx_description
1 polymer ?
#
loop_
_entity_poly.entity_id
_entity_poly.type
_entity_poly.pdbx_seq_one_letter_code
_entity_poly.pdbx_strand_id
1 'polypeptide(L)' 'MIVLGLVLLIIGLLVPSLGVLFTIGIILLIVGLVLNFVPIGGNRRRVF' A
#
# COMPACT_ATOMS: atom_id res chain seq x y z
N MET A 1 3.14 4.87 0.20
CA MET A 1 2.35 3.66 -0.11
C MET A 1 1.37 3.32 0.99
N ILE A 2 1.80 3.24 2.26
CA ILE A 2 0.95 2.85 3.40
C ILE A 2 -0.34 3.69 3.51
N VAL A 3 -0.25 5.03 3.42
CA VAL A 3 -1.43 5.93 3.47
C VAL A 3 -2.40 5.64 2.32
N LEU A 4 -1.90 5.49 1.09
CA LEU A 4 -2.72 5.11 -0.07
C LEU A 4 -3.37 3.73 0.10
N GLY A 5 -2.62 2.74 0.61
CA GLY A 5 -3.12 1.40 0.90
C GLY A 5 -4.24 1.42 1.95
N LEU A 6 -4.09 2.17 3.03
CA LEU A 6 -5.12 2.36 4.06
C LEU A 6 -6.40 2.99 3.48
N VAL A 7 -6.28 4.04 2.65
CA VAL A 7 -7.43 4.68 2.00
C VAL A 7 -8.19 3.70 1.11
N LEU A 8 -7.48 2.92 0.28
CA LEU A 8 -8.10 1.93 -0.60
C LEU A 8 -8.77 0.79 0.17
N LEU A 9 -8.19 0.37 1.30
CA LEU A 9 -8.73 -0.69 2.15
C LEU A 9 -10.01 -0.25 2.85
N ILE A 10 -10.08 1.01 3.31
CA ILE A 10 -11.31 1.61 3.85
C ILE A 10 -12.40 1.67 2.77
N ILE A 11 -12.09 2.15 1.56
CA ILE A 11 -13.07 2.24 0.46
C ILE A 11 -13.57 0.86 0.02
N GLY A 12 -12.67 -0.13 -0.09
CA GLY A 12 -13.03 -1.50 -0.45
C GLY A 12 -13.87 -2.21 0.61
N LEU A 13 -13.77 -1.81 1.88
CA LEU A 13 -14.60 -2.34 2.97
C LEU A 13 -16.00 -1.70 3.01
N LEU A 14 -16.11 -0.42 2.63
CA LEU A 14 -17.40 0.30 2.59
C LEU A 14 -18.25 -0.06 1.36
N VAL A 15 -17.66 -0.63 0.30
CA VAL A 15 -18.35 -0.96 -0.94
C VAL A 15 -18.18 -2.45 -1.26
N PRO A 16 -19.18 -3.31 -0.93
CA PRO A 16 -19.06 -4.77 -1.04
C PRO A 16 -18.82 -5.29 -2.45
N SER A 17 -19.18 -4.53 -3.48
CA SER A 17 -18.97 -4.87 -4.89
C SER A 17 -17.53 -4.63 -5.38
N LEU A 18 -16.67 -4.00 -4.56
CA LEU A 18 -15.30 -3.64 -4.91
C LEU A 18 -14.27 -4.57 -4.25
N GLY A 19 -14.51 -5.89 -4.31
CA GLY A 19 -13.58 -6.90 -3.77
C GLY A 19 -12.15 -6.77 -4.31
N VAL A 20 -12.01 -6.39 -5.58
CA VAL A 20 -10.70 -6.13 -6.21
C VAL A 20 -9.96 -4.97 -5.54
N LEU A 21 -10.68 -3.92 -5.12
CA LEU A 21 -10.08 -2.74 -4.50
C LEU A 21 -9.58 -3.05 -3.09
N PHE A 22 -10.32 -3.88 -2.34
CA PHE A 22 -9.89 -4.40 -1.04
C PHE A 22 -8.62 -5.25 -1.17
N THR A 23 -8.56 -6.15 -2.15
CA THR A 23 -7.36 -6.97 -2.42
C THR A 23 -6.15 -6.10 -2.77
N ILE A 24 -6.32 -5.10 -3.65
CA ILE A 24 -5.24 -4.17 -4.01
C ILE A 24 -4.80 -3.34 -2.79
N GLY A 25 -5.74 -2.86 -1.98
CA GLY A 25 -5.44 -2.11 -0.76
C GLY A 25 -4.58 -2.91 0.22
N ILE A 26 -4.91 -4.20 0.43
CA ILE A 26 -4.11 -5.11 1.26
C ILE A 26 -2.70 -5.29 0.69
N ILE A 27 -2.55 -5.55 -0.60
CA ILE A 27 -1.24 -5.74 -1.24
C ILE A 27 -0.36 -4.50 -1.06
N LEU A 28 -0.91 -3.31 -1.31
CA LEU A 28 -0.18 -2.04 -1.17
C LEU A 28 0.20 -1.74 0.28
N LEU A 29 -0.63 -2.14 1.24
CA LEU A 29 -0.33 -2.02 2.66
C LEU A 29 0.83 -2.94 3.03
N ILE A 30 0.77 -4.24 2.68
CA ILE A 30 1.83 -5.21 2.95
C ILE A 30 3.15 -4.79 2.29
N VAL A 31 3.15 -4.53 0.97
CA VAL A 31 4.35 -4.08 0.25
C VAL A 31 4.87 -2.77 0.82
N GLY A 32 3.97 -1.84 1.14
CA GLY A 32 4.31 -0.57 1.78
C GLY A 32 4.99 -0.78 3.14
N LEU A 33 4.50 -1.67 3.99
CA LEU A 33 5.15 -2.00 5.26
C LEU A 33 6.50 -2.67 5.02
N VAL A 34 6.57 -3.70 4.17
CA VAL A 34 7.80 -4.44 3.88
C VAL A 34 8.90 -3.49 3.37
N LEU A 35 8.61 -2.65 2.38
CA LEU A 35 9.62 -1.73 1.82
C LEU A 35 10.01 -0.58 2.76
N ASN A 36 9.20 -0.27 3.79
CA ASN A 36 9.54 0.76 4.78
C ASN A 36 10.24 0.19 6.04
N PHE A 37 9.96 -1.06 6.42
CA PHE A 37 10.48 -1.68 7.64
C PHE A 37 11.57 -2.72 7.39
N VAL A 38 11.60 -3.34 6.21
CA VAL A 38 12.73 -4.16 5.76
C VAL A 38 13.65 -3.25 4.97
N PRO A 39 14.92 -3.09 5.36
CA PRO A 39 15.89 -2.31 4.60
C PRO A 39 16.25 -3.07 3.31
N ILE A 40 15.34 -3.05 2.33
CA ILE A 40 15.60 -3.46 0.95
C ILE A 40 16.28 -2.25 0.30
N GLY A 41 17.60 -2.20 0.44
CA GLY A 41 18.45 -1.15 -0.09
C GLY A 41 18.34 -1.06 -1.62
N GLY A 42 17.95 0.12 -2.12
CA GLY A 42 17.76 0.32 -3.56
C GLY A 42 17.59 1.79 -3.95
N ASN A 43 18.69 2.54 -3.84
CA ASN A 43 18.97 3.87 -4.39
C ASN A 43 18.13 5.07 -3.88
N ARG A 44 18.75 5.80 -2.93
CA ARG A 44 18.46 7.22 -2.68
C ARG A 44 18.77 8.01 -3.95
N ARG A 45 17.81 8.16 -4.87
CA ARG A 45 17.86 9.25 -5.85
C ARG A 45 16.78 10.28 -5.55
N ARG A 46 16.86 10.87 -4.35
CA ARG A 46 16.48 12.27 -4.15
C ARG A 46 17.76 13.08 -4.29
N VAL A 47 18.26 13.21 -5.52
CA VAL A 47 19.18 14.30 -5.83
C VAL A 47 18.31 15.55 -5.90
N PHE A 48 18.71 16.53 -5.08
CA PHE A 48 18.13 17.85 -4.78
C PHE A 48 16.96 18.31 -5.65
#